data_AF-A0A839VW95-F1
#
_entry.id   AF-A0A839VW95-F1
#
_cell.length_a   1.000
_cell.length_b   1.000
_cell.length_c   1.000
_cell.angle_alpha   90.00
_cell.angle_beta   90.00
_cell.angle_gamma   90.00
#
_symmetry.space_group_name_H-M   'P 1'
#
loop_
_entity.id
_entity.type
_entity.pdbx_description
1 polymer ?
#
loop_
_entity_poly.entity_id
_entity_poly.type
_entity_poly.pdbx_seq_one_letter_code
_entity_poly.pdbx_strand_id
1 'polypeptide(L)'
;MPMLTPSSAPATTAAHRVGVIDMARGMALLAMAVYHGSWDLTYLGLADFDLFGDPLWLAARTGILGSFLMLSGLSLTLAAAGGIDRRRFLRRFALLVLAAGGVSAVSMVMFPDSPIFFGVLHHMAVASLLGLALLRLPWPALLLLGVAVIAIGRTVALPLFDEPWLRWIGLMSFEPESNDYVPLFPWFGGFLFGMALGRLWRPGPARTPGGAVGRGFAWAGRHSLAVYLLHQPILFGLLSAVAMGIGADPADVRSFQTSCVATCIAGGGEVAHCTATCRCVSDDLNRAGLWSDFIHDRLSADSAHKVDGVIQSCGSR
;
A
#
# COMPACT_ATOMS: atom_id res chain seq x y z
N MET A 1 -1.96 -66.62 -24.41
CA MET A 1 -1.51 -65.54 -23.49
C MET A 1 -2.15 -64.24 -23.95
N PRO A 2 -3.14 -63.68 -23.23
CA PRO A 2 -3.74 -62.42 -23.60
C PRO A 2 -2.80 -61.27 -23.21
N MET A 3 -2.54 -60.36 -24.15
CA MET A 3 -1.79 -59.13 -23.91
C MET A 3 -2.67 -58.17 -23.10
N LEU A 4 -2.25 -57.87 -21.88
CA LEU A 4 -2.85 -56.84 -21.04
C LEU A 4 -2.50 -55.47 -21.63
N THR A 5 -3.52 -54.73 -22.07
CA THR A 5 -3.40 -53.31 -22.39
C THR A 5 -3.21 -52.50 -21.09
N PRO A 6 -2.31 -51.51 -21.05
CA PRO A 6 -2.22 -50.62 -19.90
C PRO A 6 -3.47 -49.73 -19.87
N SER A 7 -4.25 -49.84 -18.80
CA SER A 7 -5.31 -48.90 -18.45
C SER A 7 -4.69 -47.52 -18.23
N SER A 8 -4.99 -46.57 -19.11
CA SER A 8 -4.65 -45.16 -18.93
C SER A 8 -5.51 -44.60 -17.79
N ALA A 9 -4.90 -44.42 -16.62
CA ALA A 9 -5.51 -43.67 -15.54
C ALA A 9 -5.88 -42.25 -16.04
N PRO A 10 -7.05 -41.71 -15.66
CA PRO A 10 -7.42 -40.35 -16.04
C PRO A 10 -6.43 -39.38 -15.41
N ALA A 11 -5.73 -38.61 -16.25
CA ALA A 11 -4.88 -37.52 -15.80
C ALA A 11 -5.75 -36.55 -14.99
N THR A 12 -5.56 -36.52 -13.67
CA THR A 12 -6.10 -35.47 -12.81
C THR A 12 -5.68 -34.14 -13.41
N THR A 13 -6.65 -33.38 -13.92
CA THR A 13 -6.47 -32.05 -14.50
C THR A 13 -6.01 -31.09 -13.40
N ALA A 14 -4.71 -31.11 -13.12
CA ALA A 14 -4.07 -30.10 -12.31
C ALA A 14 -4.42 -28.75 -12.95
N ALA A 15 -5.19 -27.94 -12.23
CA ALA A 15 -5.66 -26.64 -12.69
C ALA A 15 -4.51 -25.89 -13.38
N HIS A 16 -4.62 -25.78 -14.71
CA HIS A 16 -3.57 -25.24 -15.56
C HIS A 16 -3.33 -23.79 -15.13
N ARG A 17 -2.20 -23.53 -14.47
CA ARG A 17 -1.85 -22.16 -14.03
C ARG A 17 -1.63 -21.29 -15.26
N VAL A 18 -2.23 -20.10 -15.26
CA VAL A 18 -2.18 -19.17 -16.39
C VAL A 18 -0.94 -18.28 -16.24
N GLY A 19 0.14 -18.62 -16.94
CA GLY A 19 1.44 -17.93 -16.82
C GLY A 19 1.37 -16.42 -17.08
N VAL A 20 0.45 -15.96 -17.93
CA VAL A 20 0.21 -14.53 -18.21
C VAL A 20 -0.28 -13.78 -16.97
N ILE A 21 -1.14 -14.39 -16.15
CA ILE A 21 -1.66 -13.76 -14.92
C ILE A 21 -0.55 -13.64 -13.88
N ASP A 22 0.28 -14.68 -13.75
CA ASP A 22 1.44 -14.62 -12.86
C ASP A 22 2.44 -13.55 -13.35
N MET A 23 2.66 -13.41 -14.66
CA MET A 23 3.50 -12.34 -15.20
C MET A 23 2.93 -10.94 -14.89
N ALA A 24 1.63 -10.74 -15.11
CA ALA A 24 0.95 -9.47 -14.81
C ALA A 24 1.06 -9.09 -13.32
N ARG A 25 0.94 -10.07 -12.42
CA ARG A 25 1.18 -9.88 -10.98
C ARG A 25 2.62 -9.46 -10.69
N GLY A 26 3.59 -10.11 -11.34
CA GLY A 26 5.00 -9.73 -11.23
C GLY A 26 5.26 -8.29 -11.65
N MET A 27 4.65 -7.84 -12.74
CA MET A 27 4.75 -6.45 -13.20
C MET A 27 4.11 -5.47 -12.21
N ALA A 28 2.93 -5.80 -11.66
CA ALA A 28 2.28 -4.99 -10.63
C ALA A 28 3.13 -4.86 -9.37
N LEU A 29 3.80 -5.94 -8.94
CA LEU A 29 4.75 -5.93 -7.82
C LEU A 29 5.95 -5.03 -8.07
N LEU A 30 6.52 -5.06 -9.27
CA LEU A 30 7.61 -4.16 -9.63
C LEU A 30 7.15 -2.69 -9.62
N ALA A 31 6.01 -2.40 -10.23
CA ALA A 31 5.46 -1.04 -10.25
C ALA A 31 5.20 -0.49 -8.84
N MET A 32 4.66 -1.32 -7.95
CA MET A 32 4.50 -1.00 -6.52
C MET A 32 5.84 -0.74 -5.83
N ALA A 33 6.83 -1.62 -6.04
CA ALA A 33 8.15 -1.44 -5.45
C ALA A 33 8.84 -0.15 -5.90
N VAL A 34 8.65 0.25 -7.17
CA VAL A 34 9.13 1.55 -7.67
C VAL A 34 8.39 2.70 -7.00
N TYR A 35 7.06 2.64 -6.91
CA TYR A 35 6.26 3.69 -6.26
C TYR A 35 6.63 3.86 -4.77
N HIS A 36 6.73 2.76 -4.03
CA HIS A 36 7.18 2.81 -2.63
C HIS A 36 8.64 3.24 -2.50
N GLY A 37 9.53 2.84 -3.43
CA GLY A 37 10.90 3.35 -3.44
C GLY A 37 10.95 4.87 -3.60
N SER A 38 10.08 5.45 -4.43
CA SER A 38 9.91 6.91 -4.53
C SER A 38 9.38 7.52 -3.23
N TRP A 39 8.42 6.88 -2.56
CA TRP A 39 7.96 7.30 -1.24
C TRP A 39 9.07 7.25 -0.19
N ASP A 40 9.83 6.17 -0.12
CA ASP A 40 10.96 6.00 0.81
C ASP A 40 12.03 7.07 0.58
N LEU A 41 12.37 7.34 -0.69
CA LEU A 41 13.31 8.40 -1.06
C LEU A 41 12.80 9.78 -0.64
N THR A 42 11.52 10.08 -0.81
CA THR A 42 10.95 11.35 -0.33
C THR A 42 10.91 11.40 1.18
N TYR A 43 10.50 10.33 1.86
CA TYR A 43 10.38 10.27 3.32
C TYR A 43 11.73 10.44 4.03
N LEU A 44 12.73 9.67 3.62
CA LEU A 44 14.12 9.80 4.07
C LEU A 44 14.79 11.05 3.51
N GLY A 45 14.12 11.68 2.55
CA GLY A 45 14.47 12.96 2.01
C GLY A 45 15.75 12.98 1.17
N LEU A 46 15.94 11.87 0.48
CA LEU A 46 16.90 11.70 -0.60
C LEU A 46 16.36 12.23 -1.94
N ALA A 47 15.05 12.48 -2.04
CA ALA A 47 14.38 13.08 -3.20
C ALA A 47 13.17 13.93 -2.75
N ASP A 48 12.54 14.61 -3.70
CA ASP A 48 11.36 15.46 -3.49
C ASP A 48 10.27 15.14 -4.53
N PHE A 49 9.74 13.91 -4.48
CA PHE A 49 8.62 13.52 -5.34
C PHE A 49 7.30 13.99 -4.72
N ASP A 50 6.51 14.76 -5.47
CA ASP A 50 5.14 15.14 -5.08
C ASP A 50 4.16 13.98 -5.31
N LEU A 51 4.12 13.04 -4.35
CA LEU A 51 3.30 11.83 -4.46
C LEU A 51 1.80 12.04 -4.20
N PHE A 52 1.43 13.23 -3.70
CA PHE A 52 0.09 13.54 -3.23
C PHE A 52 -0.60 14.64 -4.03
N GLY A 53 0.15 15.54 -4.68
CA GLY A 53 -0.36 16.60 -5.54
C GLY A 53 -0.23 16.31 -7.04
N ASP A 54 0.78 15.55 -7.46
CA ASP A 54 1.02 15.29 -8.88
C ASP A 54 0.03 14.27 -9.47
N PRO A 55 -0.71 14.60 -10.54
CA PRO A 55 -1.66 13.70 -11.19
C PRO A 55 -1.04 12.38 -11.68
N LEU A 56 0.22 12.37 -12.13
CA LEU A 56 0.92 11.17 -12.59
C LEU A 56 1.15 10.19 -11.43
N TRP A 57 1.61 10.68 -10.28
CA TRP A 57 1.84 9.85 -9.10
C TRP A 57 0.52 9.32 -8.54
N LEU A 58 -0.53 10.15 -8.51
CA LEU A 58 -1.88 9.73 -8.10
C LEU A 58 -2.47 8.67 -9.06
N ALA A 59 -2.27 8.84 -10.36
CA ALA A 59 -2.69 7.86 -11.38
C ALA A 59 -1.88 6.56 -11.25
N ALA A 60 -0.57 6.64 -11.02
CA ALA A 60 0.29 5.48 -10.81
C ALA A 60 -0.17 4.68 -9.59
N ARG A 61 -0.36 5.32 -8.43
CA ARG A 61 -0.89 4.68 -7.21
C ARG A 61 -2.22 3.99 -7.47
N THR A 62 -3.15 4.70 -8.11
CA THR A 62 -4.50 4.18 -8.43
C THR A 62 -4.42 2.99 -9.38
N GLY A 63 -3.59 3.06 -10.42
CA GLY A 63 -3.39 1.99 -11.39
C GLY A 63 -2.74 0.75 -10.77
N ILE A 64 -1.70 0.94 -9.94
CA ILE A 64 -1.03 -0.14 -9.21
C ILE A 64 -2.04 -0.86 -8.32
N LEU A 65 -2.72 -0.13 -7.43
CA LEU A 65 -3.72 -0.69 -6.52
C LEU A 65 -4.87 -1.37 -7.28
N GLY A 66 -5.42 -0.71 -8.29
CA GLY A 66 -6.46 -1.26 -9.15
C GLY A 66 -6.04 -2.56 -9.82
N SER A 67 -4.78 -2.65 -10.29
CA SER A 67 -4.24 -3.88 -10.90
C SER A 67 -4.19 -5.04 -9.91
N PHE A 68 -3.76 -4.82 -8.67
CA PHE A 68 -3.73 -5.83 -7.62
C PHE A 68 -5.12 -6.38 -7.30
N LEU A 69 -6.10 -5.49 -7.13
CA LEU A 69 -7.47 -5.85 -6.81
C LEU A 69 -8.14 -6.59 -7.97
N MET A 70 -7.98 -6.09 -9.20
CA MET A 70 -8.51 -6.71 -10.40
C MET A 70 -7.88 -8.09 -10.66
N LEU A 71 -6.56 -8.24 -10.52
CA LEU A 71 -5.87 -9.52 -10.65
C LEU A 71 -6.30 -10.52 -9.56
N SER A 72 -6.59 -10.02 -8.35
CA SER A 72 -7.08 -10.84 -7.24
C SER A 72 -8.50 -11.36 -7.50
N GLY A 73 -9.43 -10.50 -7.92
CA GLY A 73 -10.78 -10.90 -8.30
C GLY A 73 -10.81 -11.87 -9.49
N LEU A 74 -10.02 -11.60 -10.53
CA LEU A 74 -9.80 -12.49 -11.67
C LEU A 74 -9.36 -13.88 -11.20
N SER A 75 -8.37 -13.92 -10.31
CA SER A 75 -7.80 -15.16 -9.83
C SER A 75 -8.75 -15.95 -8.93
N LEU A 76 -9.61 -15.26 -8.15
CA LEU A 76 -10.66 -15.91 -7.37
C LEU A 76 -11.66 -16.63 -8.29
N THR A 77 -12.17 -15.92 -9.30
CA THR A 77 -13.13 -16.49 -10.27
C THR A 77 -12.54 -17.69 -11.01
N LEU A 78 -11.30 -17.59 -11.49
CA LEU A 78 -10.62 -18.69 -12.18
C LEU A 78 -10.35 -19.88 -11.25
N ALA A 79 -9.93 -19.63 -10.01
CA ALA A 79 -9.69 -20.70 -9.03
C ALA A 79 -10.98 -21.43 -8.63
N ALA A 80 -12.13 -20.76 -8.71
CA ALA A 80 -13.43 -21.33 -8.37
C ALA A 80 -14.14 -22.01 -9.56
N ALA A 81 -13.63 -21.88 -10.80
CA ALA A 81 -14.30 -22.40 -12.00
C ALA A 81 -14.55 -23.93 -11.97
N GLY A 82 -13.70 -24.70 -11.28
CA GLY A 82 -13.86 -26.14 -11.06
C GLY A 82 -14.36 -26.51 -9.66
N GLY A 83 -14.90 -25.54 -8.91
CA GLY A 83 -15.20 -25.68 -7.48
C GLY A 83 -14.06 -25.19 -6.59
N ILE A 84 -14.41 -24.84 -5.34
CA ILE A 84 -13.44 -24.30 -4.37
C ILE A 84 -12.85 -25.42 -3.53
N ASP A 85 -11.53 -25.58 -3.62
CA ASP A 85 -10.76 -26.32 -2.62
C ASP A 85 -10.71 -25.49 -1.32
N ARG A 86 -11.57 -25.86 -0.36
CA ARG A 86 -11.72 -25.18 0.92
C ARG A 86 -10.41 -25.13 1.71
N ARG A 87 -9.65 -26.23 1.73
CA ARG A 87 -8.40 -26.30 2.49
C ARG A 87 -7.36 -25.35 1.92
N ARG A 88 -7.22 -25.34 0.59
CA ARG A 88 -6.28 -24.44 -0.09
C ARG A 88 -6.69 -22.97 0.04
N PHE A 89 -7.99 -22.68 -0.03
CA PHE A 89 -8.52 -21.33 0.19
C PHE A 89 -8.23 -20.85 1.61
N LEU A 90 -8.65 -21.61 2.63
CA LEU A 90 -8.48 -21.23 4.04
C LEU A 90 -7.01 -21.05 4.42
N ARG A 91 -6.11 -21.91 3.93
CA ARG A 91 -4.66 -21.73 4.16
C ARG A 91 -4.14 -20.40 3.59
N ARG A 92 -4.56 -20.05 2.37
CA ARG A 92 -4.15 -18.78 1.74
C ARG A 92 -4.78 -17.58 2.43
N PHE A 93 -6.05 -17.69 2.79
CA PHE A 93 -6.77 -16.66 3.52
C PHE A 93 -6.13 -16.39 4.89
N ALA A 94 -5.81 -17.45 5.65
CA ALA A 94 -5.11 -17.32 6.92
C ALA A 94 -3.74 -16.64 6.77
N LEU A 95 -2.94 -17.02 5.76
CA LEU A 95 -1.67 -16.35 5.48
C LEU A 95 -1.87 -14.86 5.14
N LEU A 96 -2.90 -14.52 4.39
CA LEU A 96 -3.21 -13.14 4.03
C LEU A 96 -3.64 -12.31 5.25
N VAL A 97 -4.49 -12.86 6.13
CA VAL A 97 -4.92 -12.21 7.37
C VAL A 97 -3.75 -12.03 8.33
N LEU A 98 -2.90 -13.04 8.50
CA LEU A 98 -1.69 -12.95 9.33
C LEU A 98 -0.71 -11.91 8.78
N ALA A 99 -0.54 -11.87 7.46
CA ALA A 99 0.29 -10.86 6.80
C ALA A 99 -0.27 -9.45 7.00
N ALA A 100 -1.58 -9.26 6.85
CA ALA A 100 -2.25 -7.99 7.07
C ALA A 100 -2.05 -7.49 8.52
N GLY A 101 -2.34 -8.35 9.50
CA GLY A 101 -2.14 -8.02 10.92
C GLY A 101 -0.66 -7.78 11.28
N GLY A 102 0.27 -8.51 10.67
CA GLY A 102 1.70 -8.28 10.85
C GLY A 102 2.17 -6.91 10.32
N VAL A 103 1.69 -6.52 9.13
CA VAL A 103 1.96 -5.18 8.58
C VAL A 103 1.38 -4.08 9.47
N SER A 104 0.14 -4.25 9.95
CA SER A 104 -0.46 -3.30 10.91
C SER A 104 0.36 -3.16 12.18
N ALA A 105 0.74 -4.28 12.81
CA ALA A 105 1.51 -4.27 14.05
C ALA A 105 2.87 -3.57 13.88
N VAL A 106 3.60 -3.86 12.80
CA VAL A 106 4.87 -3.19 12.50
C VAL A 106 4.65 -1.70 12.23
N SER A 107 3.62 -1.34 11.46
CA SER A 107 3.35 0.06 11.14
C SER A 107 2.97 0.89 12.36
N MET A 108 2.26 0.33 13.35
CA MET A 108 1.92 1.02 14.59
C MET A 108 3.15 1.39 15.43
N VAL A 109 4.24 0.63 15.31
CA VAL A 109 5.49 0.90 16.02
C VAL A 109 6.39 1.85 15.22
N MET A 110 6.49 1.65 13.90
CA MET A 110 7.39 2.41 13.03
C MET A 110 6.82 3.77 12.61
N PHE A 111 5.50 3.86 12.47
CA PHE A 111 4.78 5.04 11.96
C PHE A 111 3.53 5.29 12.80
N PRO A 112 3.68 5.66 14.09
CA PRO A 112 2.56 5.80 15.02
C PRO A 112 1.55 6.90 14.61
N ASP A 113 2.01 7.90 13.84
CA ASP A 113 1.18 9.00 13.35
C ASP A 113 0.31 8.60 12.14
N SER A 114 0.72 7.57 11.38
CA SER A 114 0.02 7.13 10.17
C SER A 114 -0.04 5.59 10.04
N PRO A 115 -0.56 4.88 11.07
CA PRO A 115 -0.53 3.43 11.12
C PRO A 115 -1.44 2.80 10.06
N ILE A 116 -0.99 1.66 9.50
CA ILE A 116 -1.76 0.89 8.52
C ILE A 116 -2.81 0.07 9.27
N PHE A 117 -3.99 0.64 9.52
CA PHE A 117 -5.10 -0.10 10.16
C PHE A 117 -5.99 -0.85 9.16
N PHE A 118 -6.07 -0.39 7.91
CA PHE A 118 -6.83 -1.06 6.85
C PHE A 118 -6.22 -0.84 5.46
N GLY A 119 -5.07 -1.46 5.22
CA GLY A 119 -4.37 -1.44 3.93
C GLY A 119 -4.87 -2.48 2.90
N VAL A 120 -4.18 -2.60 1.78
CA VAL A 120 -4.58 -3.45 0.64
C VAL A 120 -4.70 -4.94 1.02
N LEU A 121 -3.88 -5.47 1.94
CA LEU A 121 -4.00 -6.87 2.37
C LEU A 121 -5.29 -7.14 3.16
N HIS A 122 -5.72 -6.19 3.99
CA HIS A 122 -6.99 -6.24 4.71
C HIS A 122 -8.15 -6.24 3.72
N HIS A 123 -8.11 -5.29 2.77
CA HIS A 123 -9.09 -5.21 1.69
C HIS A 123 -9.18 -6.54 0.93
N MET A 124 -8.05 -7.10 0.48
CA MET A 124 -8.03 -8.36 -0.25
C MET A 124 -8.61 -9.52 0.54
N ALA A 125 -8.43 -9.55 1.86
CA ALA A 125 -9.03 -10.56 2.72
C ALA A 125 -10.56 -10.43 2.72
N VAL A 126 -11.08 -9.24 3.03
CA VAL A 126 -12.53 -8.97 3.04
C VAL A 126 -13.14 -9.21 1.65
N ALA A 127 -12.53 -8.65 0.60
CA ALA A 127 -12.96 -8.80 -0.78
C ALA A 127 -12.95 -10.26 -1.24
N SER A 128 -12.03 -11.09 -0.76
CA SER A 128 -12.02 -12.53 -1.05
C SER A 128 -13.26 -13.22 -0.48
N LEU A 129 -13.67 -12.91 0.76
CA LEU A 129 -14.86 -13.49 1.38
C LEU A 129 -16.15 -13.02 0.69
N LEU A 130 -16.26 -11.71 0.42
CA LEU A 130 -17.39 -11.16 -0.32
C LEU A 130 -17.44 -11.72 -1.74
N GLY A 131 -16.29 -11.83 -2.40
CA GLY A 131 -16.15 -12.43 -3.71
C GLY A 131 -16.67 -13.86 -3.75
N LEU A 132 -16.42 -14.68 -2.72
CA LEU A 132 -16.97 -16.04 -2.64
C LEU A 132 -18.51 -16.06 -2.71
N ALA A 133 -19.17 -15.13 -2.01
CA ALA A 133 -20.63 -15.01 -2.04
C ALA A 133 -21.16 -14.58 -3.43
N LEU A 134 -20.35 -13.86 -4.19
CA LEU A 134 -20.71 -13.32 -5.51
C LEU A 134 -20.29 -14.21 -6.68
N LEU A 135 -19.65 -15.37 -6.42
CA LEU A 135 -19.18 -16.31 -7.43
C LEU A 135 -20.27 -16.93 -8.32
N ARG A 136 -21.56 -16.70 -8.04
CA ARG A 136 -22.67 -17.16 -8.90
C ARG A 136 -23.17 -16.07 -9.85
N LEU A 137 -22.77 -14.82 -9.65
CA LEU A 137 -23.22 -13.72 -10.51
C LEU A 137 -22.58 -13.78 -11.91
N PRO A 138 -23.34 -13.51 -12.99
CA PRO A 138 -22.79 -13.39 -14.32
C PRO A 138 -21.95 -12.12 -14.46
N TRP A 139 -21.09 -12.06 -15.48
CA TRP A 139 -20.17 -10.93 -15.68
C TRP A 139 -20.87 -9.55 -15.77
N PRO A 140 -22.06 -9.38 -16.39
CA PRO A 140 -22.68 -8.05 -16.45
C PRO A 140 -23.12 -7.59 -15.06
N ALA A 141 -23.64 -8.49 -14.23
CA ALA A 141 -24.04 -8.17 -12.86
C ALA A 141 -22.83 -7.78 -12.00
N LEU A 142 -21.70 -8.46 -12.16
CA LEU A 142 -20.44 -8.11 -11.48
C LEU A 142 -19.92 -6.73 -11.93
N LEU A 143 -19.99 -6.40 -13.23
CA LEU A 143 -19.63 -5.08 -13.73
C LEU A 143 -20.56 -3.99 -13.18
N LEU A 144 -21.88 -4.17 -13.26
CA LEU A 144 -22.85 -3.21 -12.75
C LEU A 144 -22.67 -2.98 -11.24
N LEU A 145 -22.45 -4.05 -10.48
CA LEU A 145 -22.16 -3.95 -9.05
C LEU A 145 -20.83 -3.23 -8.80
N GLY A 146 -19.79 -3.49 -9.60
CA GLY A 146 -18.51 -2.79 -9.50
C GLY A 146 -18.62 -1.30 -9.77
N VAL A 147 -19.39 -0.91 -10.79
CA VAL A 147 -19.72 0.49 -11.09
C VAL A 147 -20.51 1.12 -9.94
N ALA A 148 -21.51 0.41 -9.40
CA ALA A 148 -22.31 0.91 -8.28
C ALA A 148 -21.45 1.11 -7.01
N VAL A 149 -20.56 0.17 -6.68
CA VAL A 149 -19.62 0.29 -5.55
C VAL A 149 -18.71 1.51 -5.73
N ILE A 150 -18.18 1.71 -6.93
CA ILE A 150 -17.33 2.88 -7.21
C ILE A 150 -18.15 4.17 -7.11
N ALA A 151 -19.34 4.21 -7.69
CA ALA A 151 -20.20 5.39 -7.65
C ALA A 151 -20.55 5.76 -6.20
N ILE A 152 -21.03 4.80 -5.40
CA ILE A 152 -21.35 5.00 -3.98
C ILE A 152 -20.12 5.50 -3.22
N GLY A 153 -18.96 4.85 -3.38
CA GLY A 153 -17.72 5.26 -2.70
C GLY A 153 -17.17 6.62 -3.11
N ARG A 154 -17.68 7.21 -4.20
CA ARG A 154 -17.26 8.53 -4.68
C ARG A 154 -18.29 9.63 -4.41
N THR A 155 -19.56 9.28 -4.16
CA THR A 155 -20.65 10.26 -4.03
C THR A 155 -21.32 10.25 -2.66
N VAL A 156 -21.14 9.19 -1.87
CA VAL A 156 -21.76 9.06 -0.54
C VAL A 156 -20.69 9.21 0.53
N ALA A 157 -20.92 10.17 1.43
CA ALA A 157 -20.16 10.36 2.66
C ALA A 157 -21.14 10.59 3.81
N LEU A 158 -21.03 9.82 4.90
CA LEU A 158 -21.93 9.92 6.04
C LEU A 158 -21.12 9.93 7.36
N PRO A 159 -21.41 10.85 8.30
CA PRO A 159 -20.68 10.94 9.57
C PRO A 159 -20.67 9.67 10.41
N LEU A 160 -21.65 8.78 10.21
CA LEU A 160 -21.67 7.46 10.84
C LEU A 160 -20.37 6.66 10.59
N PHE A 161 -19.76 6.82 9.40
CA PHE A 161 -18.56 6.06 9.05
C PHE A 161 -17.26 6.69 9.56
N ASP A 162 -17.31 7.88 10.16
CA ASP A 162 -16.15 8.57 10.74
C ASP A 162 -15.64 7.87 12.01
N GLU A 163 -16.49 7.01 12.62
CA GLU A 163 -16.16 6.17 13.76
C GLU A 163 -15.05 5.15 13.44
N PRO A 164 -14.00 5.00 14.28
CA PRO A 164 -12.82 4.18 13.98
C PRO A 164 -13.11 2.75 13.50
N TRP A 165 -14.12 2.07 14.07
CA TRP A 165 -14.47 0.69 13.71
C TRP A 165 -15.27 0.56 12.41
N LEU A 166 -15.74 1.67 11.82
CA LEU A 166 -16.47 1.71 10.55
C LEU A 166 -15.66 2.28 9.39
N ARG A 167 -14.52 2.93 9.67
CA ARG A 167 -13.69 3.58 8.66
C ARG A 167 -13.35 2.67 7.49
N TRP A 168 -13.00 1.41 7.75
CA TRP A 168 -12.68 0.40 6.73
C TRP A 168 -13.73 0.21 5.62
N ILE A 169 -14.97 0.69 5.82
CA ILE A 169 -16.01 0.70 4.80
C ILE A 169 -15.72 1.74 3.71
N GLY A 170 -15.18 2.92 4.05
CA GLY A 170 -14.79 3.96 3.08
C GLY A 170 -15.86 4.97 2.68
N LEU A 171 -16.85 5.20 3.53
CA LEU A 171 -17.92 6.20 3.31
C LEU A 171 -17.85 7.35 4.32
N MET A 172 -16.65 7.65 4.79
CA MET A 172 -16.36 8.73 5.76
C MET A 172 -16.50 10.11 5.12
N SER A 173 -16.62 11.14 5.96
CA SER A 173 -16.59 12.54 5.58
C SER A 173 -15.17 13.09 5.34
N PHE A 174 -14.13 12.39 5.80
CA PHE A 174 -12.72 12.73 5.62
C PHE A 174 -11.88 11.48 5.34
N GLU A 175 -10.68 11.67 4.78
CA GLU A 175 -9.71 10.60 4.59
C GLU A 175 -8.81 10.46 5.83
N PRO A 176 -8.69 9.27 6.44
CA PRO A 176 -7.88 9.06 7.62
C PRO A 176 -6.38 9.02 7.27
N GLU A 177 -5.56 9.54 8.17
CA GLU A 177 -4.11 9.46 8.06
C GLU A 177 -3.63 8.01 8.24
N SER A 178 -3.10 7.43 7.17
CA SER A 178 -2.52 6.10 7.16
C SER A 178 -1.61 5.94 5.94
N ASN A 179 -0.45 5.32 6.14
CA ASN A 179 0.52 5.06 5.06
C ASN A 179 -0.03 4.11 3.97
N ASP A 180 -0.99 3.26 4.32
CA ASP A 180 -1.75 2.46 3.36
C ASP A 180 -3.21 2.36 3.83
N TYR A 181 -4.11 2.94 3.04
CA TYR A 181 -5.53 2.94 3.32
C TYR A 181 -6.32 2.57 2.06
N VAL A 182 -6.97 1.41 2.13
CA VAL A 182 -7.72 0.81 1.02
C VAL A 182 -9.07 0.31 1.53
N PRO A 183 -10.02 1.23 1.82
CA PRO A 183 -11.33 0.83 2.31
C PRO A 183 -12.11 -0.02 1.31
N LEU A 184 -13.23 -0.59 1.76
CA LEU A 184 -14.09 -1.41 0.90
C LEU A 184 -14.65 -0.60 -0.29
N PHE A 185 -15.20 0.57 -0.05
CA PHE A 185 -15.65 1.51 -1.06
C PHE A 185 -14.56 2.56 -1.30
N PRO A 186 -14.22 2.92 -2.55
CA PRO A 186 -14.72 2.38 -3.82
C PRO A 186 -13.98 1.12 -4.31
N TRP A 187 -12.90 0.72 -3.63
CA TRP A 187 -11.89 -0.19 -4.17
C TRP A 187 -12.39 -1.61 -4.50
N PHE A 188 -13.43 -2.08 -3.80
CA PHE A 188 -14.03 -3.39 -4.07
C PHE A 188 -14.59 -3.47 -5.50
N GLY A 189 -14.93 -2.33 -6.12
CA GLY A 189 -15.33 -2.29 -7.52
C GLY A 189 -14.24 -2.79 -8.47
N GLY A 190 -12.96 -2.48 -8.20
CA GLY A 190 -11.84 -3.01 -8.98
C GLY A 190 -11.70 -4.53 -8.86
N PHE A 191 -11.94 -5.07 -7.66
CA PHE A 191 -11.99 -6.51 -7.43
C PHE A 191 -13.14 -7.17 -8.21
N LEU A 192 -14.34 -6.57 -8.22
CA LEU A 192 -15.50 -7.04 -8.97
C LEU A 192 -15.28 -7.01 -10.49
N PHE A 193 -14.62 -5.98 -11.01
CA PHE A 193 -14.19 -5.95 -12.42
C PHE A 193 -13.23 -7.09 -12.74
N GLY A 194 -12.32 -7.40 -11.82
CA GLY A 194 -11.48 -8.60 -11.90
C GLY A 194 -12.30 -9.88 -12.00
N MET A 195 -13.30 -10.03 -11.12
CA MET A 195 -14.18 -11.19 -11.14
C MET A 195 -14.95 -11.32 -12.45
N ALA A 196 -15.47 -10.20 -12.97
CA ALA A 196 -16.17 -10.13 -14.26
C ALA A 196 -15.25 -10.53 -15.41
N LEU A 197 -14.01 -10.03 -15.43
CA LEU A 197 -13.00 -10.44 -16.39
C LEU A 197 -12.72 -11.95 -16.30
N GLY A 198 -12.66 -12.52 -15.09
CA GLY A 198 -12.48 -13.95 -14.90
C GLY A 198 -13.62 -14.82 -15.42
N ARG A 199 -14.84 -14.29 -15.51
CA ARG A 199 -15.98 -14.97 -16.15
C ARG A 199 -15.88 -14.97 -17.67
N LEU A 200 -15.34 -13.89 -18.24
CA LEU A 200 -15.11 -13.75 -19.68
C LEU A 200 -13.83 -14.45 -20.14
N TRP A 201 -12.93 -14.75 -19.20
CA TRP A 201 -11.62 -15.29 -19.48
C TRP A 201 -11.72 -16.68 -20.11
N ARG A 202 -11.19 -16.80 -21.32
CA ARG A 202 -11.00 -18.09 -21.99
C ARG A 202 -9.58 -18.57 -21.74
N PRO A 203 -9.37 -19.81 -21.26
CA PRO A 203 -8.02 -20.31 -21.02
C PRO A 203 -7.18 -20.26 -22.30
N GLY A 204 -6.09 -19.50 -22.28
CA GLY A 204 -5.06 -19.51 -23.31
C GLY A 204 -3.98 -20.56 -23.02
N PRO A 205 -3.02 -20.75 -23.94
CA PRO A 205 -1.91 -21.68 -23.74
C PRO A 205 -1.12 -21.34 -22.48
N ALA A 206 -0.62 -22.35 -21.78
CA ALA A 206 0.12 -22.21 -20.52
C ALA A 206 1.48 -21.49 -20.65
N ARG A 207 1.88 -21.14 -21.88
CA ARG A 207 3.17 -20.50 -22.15
C ARG A 207 3.19 -19.10 -21.53
N THR A 208 4.23 -18.84 -20.76
CA THR A 208 4.54 -17.48 -20.31
C THR A 208 5.26 -16.77 -21.47
N PRO A 209 4.70 -15.67 -22.02
CA PRO A 209 5.38 -14.88 -23.04
C PRO A 209 6.62 -14.18 -22.47
N GLY A 210 7.52 -13.67 -23.32
CA GLY A 210 8.63 -12.80 -22.89
C GLY A 210 9.92 -13.50 -22.41
N GLY A 211 10.14 -14.76 -22.74
CA GLY A 211 11.43 -15.43 -22.52
C GLY A 211 11.87 -15.48 -21.05
N ALA A 212 13.14 -15.17 -20.76
CA ALA A 212 13.67 -15.17 -19.40
C ALA A 212 13.04 -14.09 -18.51
N VAL A 213 12.83 -12.89 -19.05
CA VAL A 213 12.21 -11.76 -18.34
C VAL A 213 10.78 -12.09 -17.92
N GLY A 214 9.97 -12.60 -18.87
CA GLY A 214 8.60 -13.03 -18.56
C GLY A 214 8.54 -14.16 -17.53
N ARG A 215 9.50 -15.11 -17.56
CA ARG A 215 9.63 -16.14 -16.50
C ARG A 215 9.98 -15.55 -15.14
N GLY A 216 10.81 -14.50 -15.09
CA GLY A 216 11.14 -13.75 -13.88
C GLY A 216 9.91 -13.09 -13.27
N PHE A 217 9.15 -12.34 -14.05
CA PHE A 217 7.88 -11.76 -13.59
C PHE A 217 6.87 -12.83 -13.15
N ALA A 218 6.73 -13.91 -13.92
CA ALA A 218 5.85 -15.00 -13.53
C ALA A 218 6.31 -15.69 -12.24
N TRP A 219 7.62 -15.78 -11.98
CA TRP A 219 8.13 -16.26 -10.69
C TRP A 219 7.73 -15.32 -9.55
N ALA A 220 7.95 -14.01 -9.71
CA ALA A 220 7.55 -13.02 -8.71
C ALA A 220 6.03 -13.09 -8.44
N GLY A 221 5.20 -13.21 -9.48
CA GLY A 221 3.75 -13.36 -9.32
C GLY A 221 3.30 -14.69 -8.69
N ARG A 222 4.06 -15.78 -8.86
CA ARG A 222 3.79 -17.05 -8.14
C ARG A 222 4.10 -16.97 -6.66
N HIS A 223 5.07 -16.12 -6.29
CA HIS A 223 5.49 -15.84 -4.91
C HIS A 223 5.00 -14.47 -4.43
N SER A 224 3.87 -13.98 -4.97
CA SER A 224 3.46 -12.59 -4.85
C SER A 224 3.37 -12.08 -3.41
N LEU A 225 2.83 -12.87 -2.48
CA LEU A 225 2.74 -12.46 -1.07
C LEU A 225 4.11 -12.28 -0.42
N ALA A 226 5.07 -13.15 -0.72
CA ALA A 226 6.42 -13.04 -0.16
C ALA A 226 7.15 -11.82 -0.74
N VAL A 227 7.08 -11.62 -2.05
CA VAL A 227 7.66 -10.43 -2.71
C VAL A 227 6.99 -9.16 -2.17
N TYR A 228 5.67 -9.17 -2.03
CA TYR A 228 4.90 -8.07 -1.46
C TYR A 228 5.30 -7.76 0.00
N LEU A 229 5.55 -8.76 0.84
CA LEU A 229 5.95 -8.48 2.23
C LEU A 229 7.42 -8.05 2.36
N LEU A 230 8.30 -8.57 1.51
CA LEU A 230 9.73 -8.33 1.62
C LEU A 230 10.19 -7.03 0.94
N HIS A 231 9.48 -6.54 -0.08
CA HIS A 231 9.95 -5.35 -0.81
C HIS A 231 10.11 -4.13 0.12
N GLN A 232 9.12 -3.83 0.97
CA GLN A 232 9.15 -2.61 1.78
C GLN A 232 10.24 -2.63 2.86
N PRO A 233 10.40 -3.67 3.70
CA PRO A 233 11.50 -3.71 4.66
C PRO A 233 12.88 -3.69 4.01
N ILE A 234 13.04 -4.32 2.84
CA ILE A 234 14.30 -4.31 2.10
C ILE A 234 14.58 -2.93 1.52
N LEU A 235 13.63 -2.33 0.80
CA LEU A 235 13.80 -1.00 0.20
C LEU A 235 14.04 0.07 1.26
N PHE A 236 13.15 0.15 2.25
CA PHE A 236 13.25 1.11 3.34
C PHE A 236 14.54 0.93 4.14
N GLY A 237 14.93 -0.31 4.45
CA GLY A 237 16.16 -0.59 5.18
C GLY A 237 17.43 -0.21 4.42
N LEU A 238 17.49 -0.51 3.11
CA LEU A 238 18.62 -0.13 2.26
C LEU A 238 18.73 1.40 2.10
N LEU A 239 17.61 2.07 1.82
CA LEU A 239 17.59 3.52 1.65
C LEU A 239 17.87 4.24 2.97
N SER A 240 17.40 3.71 4.10
CA SER A 240 17.73 4.24 5.43
C SER A 240 19.23 4.16 5.69
N ALA A 241 19.88 3.03 5.35
CA ALA A 241 21.33 2.89 5.49
C ALA A 241 22.09 3.90 4.61
N VAL A 242 21.62 4.17 3.40
CA VAL A 242 22.18 5.22 2.53
C VAL A 242 21.99 6.60 3.14
N ALA A 243 20.79 6.94 3.59
CA ALA A 243 20.47 8.23 4.23
C ALA A 243 21.35 8.47 5.46
N MET A 244 21.50 7.47 6.32
CA MET A 244 22.40 7.52 7.48
C MET A 244 23.86 7.70 7.06
N GLY A 245 24.31 6.99 6.02
CA GLY A 245 25.69 7.05 5.53
C GLY A 245 26.10 8.42 4.96
N ILE A 246 25.15 9.19 4.42
CA ILE A 246 25.39 10.52 3.88
C ILE A 246 24.96 11.66 4.82
N GLY A 247 24.38 11.33 5.99
CA GLY A 247 23.86 12.32 6.93
C GLY A 247 22.67 13.11 6.39
N ALA A 248 21.76 12.46 5.65
CA ALA A 248 20.55 13.10 5.17
C ALA A 248 19.57 13.32 6.33
N ASP A 249 19.12 14.56 6.50
CA ASP A 249 18.01 14.88 7.40
C ASP A 249 16.69 14.39 6.79
N PRO A 250 15.70 13.95 7.60
CA PRO A 250 14.35 13.62 7.11
C PRO A 250 13.65 14.80 6.38
N ALA A 251 12.64 14.50 5.56
CA ALA A 251 11.99 15.53 4.74
C ALA A 251 11.20 16.59 5.53
N ASP A 252 10.56 16.20 6.63
CA ASP A 252 9.89 17.11 7.57
C ASP A 252 10.90 18.08 8.21
N VAL A 253 12.06 17.58 8.64
CA VAL A 253 13.17 18.40 9.17
C VAL A 253 13.66 19.39 8.11
N ARG A 254 13.88 18.94 6.86
CA ARG A 254 14.32 19.86 5.77
C ARG A 254 13.27 20.91 5.42
N SER A 255 12.00 20.54 5.40
CA SER A 255 10.90 21.47 5.13
C SER A 255 10.85 22.55 6.20
N PHE A 256 10.86 22.14 7.47
CA PHE A 256 10.94 23.05 8.61
C PHE A 256 12.17 23.96 8.54
N GLN A 257 13.36 23.40 8.30
CA GLN A 257 14.59 24.19 8.21
C GLN A 257 14.50 25.25 7.11
N THR A 258 13.96 24.90 5.94
CA THR A 258 13.79 25.82 4.81
C THR A 258 12.86 26.97 5.17
N SER A 259 11.69 26.68 5.75
CA SER A 259 10.73 27.71 6.19
C SER A 259 11.28 28.56 7.33
N CYS A 260 11.88 27.94 8.35
CA CYS A 260 12.46 28.63 9.51
C CYS A 260 13.58 29.60 9.09
N VAL A 261 14.51 29.15 8.24
CA VAL A 261 15.62 29.98 7.76
C VAL A 261 15.10 31.15 6.92
N ALA A 262 14.13 30.91 6.04
CA ALA A 262 13.51 31.97 5.24
C ALA A 262 12.85 33.05 6.12
N THR A 263 12.10 32.64 7.15
CA THR A 263 11.47 33.55 8.10
C THR A 263 12.50 34.33 8.92
N CYS A 264 13.56 33.68 9.39
CA CYS A 264 14.62 34.32 10.17
C CYS A 264 15.38 35.38 9.35
N ILE A 265 15.71 35.08 8.08
CA ILE A 265 16.36 36.04 7.18
C ILE A 265 15.43 37.21 6.87
N ALA A 266 14.14 36.95 6.64
CA ALA A 266 13.15 38.02 6.44
C ALA A 266 13.01 38.94 7.67
N GLY A 267 13.28 38.41 8.87
CA GLY A 267 13.36 39.17 10.12
C GLY A 267 14.68 39.93 10.34
N GLY A 268 15.62 39.87 9.38
CA GLY A 268 16.91 40.58 9.44
C GLY A 268 18.07 39.76 10.01
N GLY A 269 17.90 38.45 10.23
CA GLY A 269 18.96 37.56 10.68
C GLY A 269 19.98 37.23 9.58
N GLU A 270 21.24 37.00 9.97
CA GLU A 270 22.29 36.53 9.05
C GLU A 270 22.08 35.05 8.70
N VAL A 271 22.34 34.67 7.44
CA VAL A 271 22.12 33.30 6.91
C VAL A 271 22.79 32.22 7.77
N ALA A 272 24.05 32.43 8.17
CA ALA A 272 24.81 31.45 8.97
C ALA A 272 24.18 31.26 10.36
N HIS A 273 23.80 32.36 11.02
CA HIS A 273 23.13 32.32 12.32
C HIS A 273 21.74 31.67 12.22
N CYS A 274 20.91 32.09 11.26
CA CYS A 274 19.58 31.49 11.03
C CYS A 274 19.66 29.98 10.79
N THR A 275 20.61 29.52 9.98
CA THR A 275 20.81 28.09 9.69
C THR A 275 21.18 27.32 10.96
N ALA A 276 22.12 27.84 11.76
CA ALA A 276 22.54 27.22 13.01
C ALA A 276 21.40 27.17 14.04
N THR A 277 20.66 28.27 14.21
CA THR A 277 19.54 28.38 15.14
C THR A 277 18.40 27.44 14.77
N CYS A 278 17.98 27.44 13.49
CA CYS A 278 16.91 26.55 13.03
C CYS A 278 17.29 25.07 13.17
N ARG A 279 18.55 24.71 12.90
CA ARG A 279 19.05 23.34 13.12
C ARG A 279 19.07 22.97 14.61
N CYS A 280 19.50 23.89 15.48
CA CYS A 280 19.44 23.70 16.93
C CYS A 280 18.00 23.40 17.39
N VAL A 281 17.02 24.16 16.90
CA VAL A 281 15.60 23.97 17.27
C VAL A 281 15.11 22.59 16.83
N SER A 282 15.32 22.19 15.57
CA SER A 282 14.89 20.85 15.12
C SER A 282 15.56 19.73 15.91
N ASP A 283 16.85 19.87 16.23
CA ASP A 283 17.60 18.84 16.97
C ASP A 283 17.14 18.73 18.43
N ASP A 284 16.95 19.85 19.13
CA ASP A 284 16.51 19.87 20.53
C ASP A 284 15.05 19.42 20.67
N LEU A 285 14.16 19.77 19.73
CA LEU A 285 12.79 19.25 19.70
C LEU A 285 12.74 17.73 19.45
N ASN A 286 13.58 17.22 18.54
CA ASN A 286 13.70 15.78 18.31
C ASN A 286 14.23 15.05 19.55
N ARG A 287 15.29 15.57 20.19
CA ARG A 287 15.83 15.02 21.44
C ARG A 287 14.82 15.02 22.59
N ALA A 288 13.97 16.03 22.66
CA ALA A 288 12.93 16.14 23.67
C ALA A 288 11.70 15.26 23.40
N GLY A 289 11.63 14.58 22.24
CA GLY A 289 10.44 13.83 21.83
C GLY A 289 9.23 14.69 21.51
N LEU A 290 9.44 15.99 21.26
CA LEU A 290 8.38 16.98 20.99
C LEU A 290 8.19 17.24 19.49
N TRP A 291 9.08 16.71 18.64
CA TRP A 291 9.10 17.00 17.21
C TRP A 291 7.79 16.65 16.50
N SER A 292 7.28 15.42 16.66
CA SER A 292 6.04 15.00 15.98
C SER A 292 4.84 15.85 16.41
N ASP A 293 4.65 16.11 17.70
CA ASP A 293 3.53 16.94 18.15
C ASP A 293 3.68 18.41 17.72
N PHE A 294 4.90 18.92 17.60
CA PHE A 294 5.18 20.26 17.10
C PHE A 294 4.82 20.40 15.61
N ILE A 295 5.29 19.51 14.74
CA ILE A 295 5.06 19.61 13.29
C ILE A 295 3.60 19.33 12.89
N HIS A 296 2.85 18.60 13.70
CA HIS A 296 1.43 18.29 13.47
C HIS A 296 0.46 19.20 14.24
N ASP A 297 0.96 20.24 14.93
CA ASP A 297 0.15 21.17 15.73
C ASP A 297 -0.72 20.47 16.81
N ARG A 298 -0.13 19.49 17.51
CA ARG A 298 -0.78 18.68 18.56
C ARG A 298 -0.24 18.97 19.96
N LEU A 299 0.44 20.10 20.15
CA LEU A 299 1.06 20.45 21.42
C LEU A 299 0.03 20.65 22.53
N SER A 300 0.24 19.98 23.65
CA SER A 300 -0.44 20.32 24.90
C SER A 300 0.06 21.67 25.44
N ALA A 301 -0.66 22.28 26.38
CA ALA A 301 -0.21 23.51 27.04
C ALA A 301 1.17 23.33 27.72
N ASP A 302 1.43 22.17 28.33
CA ASP A 302 2.74 21.86 28.94
C ASP A 302 3.84 21.69 27.88
N SER A 303 3.51 21.02 26.76
CA SER A 303 4.45 20.83 25.65
C SER A 303 4.78 22.15 24.95
N ALA A 304 3.82 23.06 24.80
CA ALA A 304 4.02 24.37 24.20
C ALA A 304 5.05 25.20 24.97
N HIS A 305 4.97 25.22 26.31
CA HIS A 305 5.97 25.90 27.14
C HIS A 305 7.38 25.31 26.98
N LYS A 306 7.50 24.00 26.78
CA LYS A 306 8.80 23.35 26.52
C LYS A 306 9.36 23.74 25.15
N VAL A 307 8.50 23.81 24.13
CA VAL A 307 8.88 24.29 22.79
C VAL A 307 9.40 25.72 22.84
N ASP A 308 8.71 26.62 23.54
CA ASP A 308 9.16 28.00 23.72
C ASP A 308 10.54 28.07 24.37
N GLY A 309 10.78 27.25 25.41
CA GLY A 309 12.08 27.14 26.07
C GLY A 309 13.19 26.68 25.12
N VAL A 310 12.91 25.71 24.25
CA VAL A 310 13.86 25.24 23.21
C VAL A 310 14.18 26.38 22.25
N ILE A 311 13.18 27.06 21.70
CA ILE A 311 13.33 28.17 20.75
C ILE A 311 14.18 29.29 21.36
N GLN A 312 13.87 29.70 22.59
CA GLN A 312 14.65 30.72 23.31
C GLN A 312 16.10 30.31 23.53
N SER A 313 16.33 29.05 23.96
CA SER A 313 17.67 28.55 24.21
C SER A 313 18.52 28.54 22.94
N CYS A 314 17.96 28.12 21.81
CA CYS A 314 18.67 28.08 20.53
C CYS A 314 18.92 29.47 19.95
N GLY A 315 17.98 30.42 20.11
CA GLY A 315 18.16 31.80 19.66
C GLY A 315 19.24 32.58 20.42
N SER A 316 19.64 32.09 21.60
CA SER A 316 20.71 32.69 22.43
C SER A 316 22.11 32.11 22.19
N ARG A 317 22.22 31.05 21.36
CA ARG A 317 23.50 30.41 20.99
C ARG A 317 24.11 31.07 19.76
#